data_AF-A0A6A4KEG1-F1
#
_entry.id   AF-A0A6A4KEG1-F1
#
_cell.length_a   1.000
_cell.length_b   1.000
_cell.length_c   1.000
_cell.angle_alpha   90.00
_cell.angle_beta   90.00
_cell.angle_gamma   90.00
#
_symmetry.space_group_name_H-M   'P 1'
#
loop_
_entity.id
_entity.type
_entity.pdbx_description
1 polymer ?
#
loop_
_entity_poly.entity_id
_entity_poly.type
_entity_poly.pdbx_seq_one_letter_code
_entity_poly.pdbx_strand_id
1 'polypeptide(L)' 'MDPSTEVGGVELRVNWCEIHVQIPIIWGEHLMRPYAFLKTVGDAIGTPIAWPISLVVRDDDDDDDGFIE' A
#
# COMPACT_ATOMS: atom_id res chain seq x y z
N MET A 1 10.03 6.16 4.66
CA MET A 1 9.86 4.99 3.77
C MET A 1 11.23 4.64 3.26
N ASP A 2 11.83 3.59 3.81
CA ASP A 2 13.17 3.15 3.50
C ASP A 2 13.17 2.27 2.24
N PRO A 3 13.98 2.58 1.22
CA PRO A 3 13.95 1.87 -0.06
C PRO A 3 14.54 0.44 0.02
N SER A 4 15.26 0.13 1.10
CA SER A 4 15.85 -1.17 1.38
C SER A 4 14.91 -2.12 2.12
N THR A 5 13.68 -1.71 2.41
CA THR A 5 12.68 -2.59 3.02
C THR A 5 12.30 -3.69 2.03
N GLU A 6 12.37 -4.94 2.49
CA GLU A 6 11.98 -6.12 1.75
C GLU A 6 10.60 -6.59 2.19
N VAL A 7 9.70 -6.77 1.22
CA VAL A 7 8.37 -7.35 1.44
C VAL A 7 8.27 -8.62 0.62
N GLY A 8 7.99 -9.73 1.28
CA GLY A 8 7.89 -11.03 0.60
C GLY A 8 9.20 -11.53 -0.02
N GLY A 9 10.35 -11.08 0.49
CA GLY A 9 11.67 -11.40 -0.06
C GLY A 9 12.04 -10.62 -1.32
N VAL A 10 11.35 -9.51 -1.58
CA VAL A 10 11.65 -8.60 -2.69
C VAL A 10 11.80 -7.18 -2.15
N GLU A 11 12.90 -6.52 -2.48
CA GLU A 11 13.12 -5.11 -2.17
C GLU A 11 12.05 -4.24 -2.85
N LEU A 12 11.43 -3.34 -2.05
CA LEU A 12 10.38 -2.43 -2.50
C LEU A 12 10.88 -1.47 -3.59
N ARG A 13 12.10 -0.92 -3.42
CA ARG A 13 12.65 0.17 -4.26
C ARG A 13 11.91 1.49 -4.06
N VAL A 14 12.47 2.56 -4.62
CA VAL A 14 12.06 3.98 -4.45
C VAL A 14 10.59 4.29 -4.71
N ASN A 15 9.86 3.50 -5.51
CA ASN A 15 8.45 3.78 -5.87
C ASN A 15 7.43 2.92 -5.13
N TRP A 16 7.88 2.09 -4.19
CA TRP A 16 7.01 1.20 -3.44
C TRP A 16 7.19 1.40 -1.95
N CYS A 17 6.11 1.13 -1.23
CA CYS A 17 6.08 1.12 0.21
C CYS A 17 5.43 -0.17 0.71
N GLU A 18 5.73 -0.51 1.95
CA GLU A 18 4.99 -1.52 2.68
C GLU A 18 3.69 -0.90 3.20
N ILE A 19 2.56 -1.57 2.98
CA ILE A 19 1.27 -1.21 3.57
C ILE A 19 0.68 -2.42 4.29
N HIS A 20 -0.17 -2.16 5.28
CA HIS A 20 -0.94 -3.19 5.95
C HIS A 20 -2.41 -3.05 5.56
N VAL A 21 -2.95 -4.06 4.87
CA VAL A 21 -4.36 -4.06 4.50
C VAL A 21 -5.19 -4.41 5.74
N GLN A 22 -6.04 -3.49 6.18
CA GLN A 22 -6.97 -3.75 7.29
C GLN A 22 -8.34 -4.17 6.76
N ILE A 23 -8.91 -3.37 5.85
CA ILE A 23 -10.25 -3.60 5.30
C ILE A 23 -10.17 -3.41 3.78
N PRO A 24 -10.27 -4.49 2.99
CA PRO A 24 -10.28 -4.37 1.54
C PRO A 24 -11.68 -4.02 1.05
N ILE A 25 -11.75 -3.09 0.10
CA ILE A 25 -13.00 -2.74 -0.58
C ILE A 25 -13.35 -3.83 -1.60
N ILE A 26 -12.36 -4.25 -2.39
CA ILE A 26 -12.49 -5.31 -3.40
C ILE A 26 -11.61 -6.48 -2.98
N TRP A 27 -12.23 -7.54 -2.47
CA TRP A 27 -11.52 -8.68 -1.90
C TRP A 27 -10.83 -9.56 -2.95
N GLY A 28 -11.48 -9.74 -4.10
CA GLY A 28 -10.99 -10.60 -5.19
C GLY A 28 -10.00 -9.94 -6.14
N GLU A 29 -9.61 -8.69 -5.87
CA GLU A 29 -8.63 -7.98 -6.71
C GLU A 29 -7.25 -8.60 -6.53
N HIS A 30 -6.49 -8.74 -7.61
CA HIS A 30 -5.15 -9.31 -7.52
C HIS A 30 -4.13 -8.29 -6.99
N LEU A 31 -3.19 -8.77 -6.19
CA LEU A 31 -2.06 -7.95 -5.78
C LEU A 31 -1.18 -7.62 -6.98
N MET A 32 -0.66 -6.38 -7.04
CA MET A 32 0.32 -6.00 -8.07
C MET A 32 1.64 -6.79 -7.93
N ARG A 33 1.99 -7.13 -6.69
CA ARG A 33 3.14 -7.97 -6.34
C ARG A 33 2.68 -9.09 -5.42
N PRO A 34 2.12 -10.17 -5.97
CA PRO A 34 1.78 -11.34 -5.19
C PRO A 34 3.07 -12.04 -4.73
N TYR A 35 3.09 -12.52 -3.51
CA TYR A 35 4.21 -13.26 -2.97
C TYR A 35 3.72 -14.32 -1.97
N ALA A 36 4.48 -15.42 -1.85
CA ALA A 36 4.09 -16.58 -1.05
C ALA A 36 2.66 -17.07 -1.39
N PHE A 37 1.72 -16.94 -0.45
CA PHE A 37 0.31 -17.31 -0.61
C PHE A 37 -0.60 -16.11 -0.94
N LEU A 38 -0.08 -14.88 -0.79
CA LEU A 38 -0.81 -13.64 -1.02
C LEU A 38 -0.98 -13.40 -2.51
N LYS A 39 -2.19 -13.68 -3.02
CA LYS A 39 -2.56 -13.46 -4.43
C LYS A 39 -3.55 -12.32 -4.60
N THR A 40 -4.41 -12.12 -3.62
CA THR A 40 -5.50 -11.14 -3.69
C THR A 40 -5.40 -10.15 -2.53
N VAL A 41 -6.05 -9.00 -2.68
CA VAL A 41 -6.12 -7.97 -1.63
C VAL A 41 -6.80 -8.54 -0.38
N GLY A 42 -7.77 -9.44 -0.53
CA GLY A 42 -8.41 -10.14 0.59
C GLY A 42 -7.47 -11.09 1.35
N ASP A 43 -6.50 -11.69 0.67
CA ASP A 43 -5.50 -12.56 1.33
C ASP A 43 -4.45 -11.76 2.10
N ALA A 44 -4.17 -10.53 1.64
CA ALA A 44 -3.22 -9.61 2.25
C ALA A 44 -3.69 -8.98 3.58
N ILE A 45 -4.91 -9.27 4.05
CA ILE A 45 -5.44 -8.67 5.27
C ILE A 45 -4.55 -9.04 6.47
N GLY A 46 -4.11 -8.03 7.22
CA GLY A 46 -3.24 -8.19 8.37
C GLY A 46 -1.79 -8.58 8.03
N THR A 47 -1.43 -8.61 6.74
CA THR A 47 -0.07 -8.94 6.29
C THR A 47 0.54 -7.75 5.53
N PRO A 48 1.83 -7.42 5.76
CA PRO A 48 2.51 -6.36 5.00
C PRO A 48 2.60 -6.70 3.51
N ILE A 49 2.17 -5.81 2.63
CA ILE A 49 2.32 -6.00 1.17
C ILE A 49 3.02 -4.81 0.52
N ALA A 50 3.67 -5.08 -0.61
CA ALA A 50 4.25 -4.05 -1.45
C ALA A 50 3.16 -3.30 -2.22
N TRP A 51 3.10 -1.99 -2.04
CA TRP A 51 2.15 -1.11 -2.73
C TRP A 51 2.84 0.10 -3.36
N PRO A 52 2.41 0.56 -4.54
CA PRO A 52 3.00 1.75 -5.15
C PRO A 52 2.62 3.00 -4.36
N ILE A 53 3.61 3.84 -4.06
CA ILE A 53 3.43 5.09 -3.30
C ILE A 53 2.47 6.03 -4.04
N SER A 54 2.47 6.01 -5.38
CA SER A 54 1.57 6.82 -6.21
C SER A 54 0.07 6.52 -6.01
N LEU A 55 -0.29 5.40 -5.39
CA LEU A 55 -1.68 5.05 -5.09
C LEU A 55 -2.03 5.23 -3.60
N VAL A 56 -1.08 5.69 -2.79
CA VAL A 56 -1.30 5.97 -1.37
C VAL A 56 -1.75 7.42 -1.26
N VAL A 57 -3.02 7.62 -0.94
CA VAL A 57 -3.57 8.94 -0.58
C VAL A 57 -3.47 9.07 0.94
N ARG A 58 -2.91 10.18 1.43
CA ARG A 58 -2.86 10.47 2.86
C ARG A 58 -4.03 11.40 3.21
N ASP A 59 -4.62 11.17 4.37
CA ASP A 59 -5.78 11.92 4.86
C ASP A 59 -5.43 13.40 5.14
N ASP A 60 -4.15 13.71 5.42
CA ASP A 60 -3.64 15.08 5.64
C ASP A 60 -3.55 15.96 4.37
N ASP A 61 -3.84 15.43 3.18
CA ASP A 61 -3.79 16.22 1.93
C ASP A 61 -5.10 17.03 1.68
N ASP A 62 -6.08 16.97 2.58
CA ASP A 62 -7.37 17.68 2.51
C ASP A 62 -7.43 18.99 3.36
N ASP A 63 -6.37 19.36 4.08
CA ASP A 63 -6.28 20.62 4.84
C ASP A 63 -5.70 21.80 4.01
N ASP A 64 -6.30 22.09 2.85
CA ASP A 64 -6.22 23.43 2.22
C ASP A 64 -7.64 24.01 2.18
N ASP A 65 -8.29 24.13 3.34
CA ASP A 65 -9.35 25.12 3.52
C ASP A 65 -8.67 26.49 3.58
N GLY A 66 -8.33 27.01 2.40
CA GLY A 66 -7.93 28.38 2.21
C GLY A 66 -9.08 29.29 2.66
N PHE A 67 -9.09 29.63 3.94
CA PHE A 67 -9.83 30.78 4.45
C PHE A 67 -9.30 32.01 3.73
N ILE A 68 -10.04 32.40 2.69
CA ILE A 68 -9.94 33.69 2.01
C ILE A 68 -10.05 34.84 3.02
N GLU A 69 -9.19 35.85 2.85
CA GLU A 69 -9.13 37.11 3.62
C GLU A 69 -10.47 37.81 3.85
#